data_AF-B5W0M6-F1
#
_entry.id   AF-B5W0M6-F1
#
_cell.length_a   1.000
_cell.length_b   1.000
_cell.length_c   1.000
_cell.angle_alpha   90.00
_cell.angle_beta   90.00
_cell.angle_gamma   90.00
#
_symmetry.space_group_name_H-M   'P 1'
#
loop_
_entity.id
_entity.type
_entity.pdbx_description
1 polymer ?
#
loop_
_entity_poly.entity_id
_entity_poly.type
_entity_poly.pdbx_seq_one_letter_code
_entity_poly.pdbx_strand_id
1 'polypeptide(L)'
;MIIPNLMAFVANWNPQLIRELKGRLKPRSITLVSSVSLLSQALLIFFFSAQLPTEKSPYGRYIIDSKQFPIVIEWQTWWNDIFLTMNWILPMALMLGGVYMLIQDLALEEKRGTLNFIRLSPQPGRDILAGKLMGVPILLYLGLALALPLQTIVAIKAQIPIGLLLLQYGVFAIVAMSLFSLSLLLPLVGFAAGWLWTLMAAFIVFPSLQFLQLIFGVARLANENPNAWQDFNNRWDLWIKWFNIPVSYNIAAWYGFMSLTLVVLMVGTWQVLNRRFSDPATTLLSKKQSYLAVFSLNLFLLGFVTPIRSNSWQELGTFFLYGIIPLCLLLAIAALSPQRQPLQDWARYRRESTRHHLKNRQLFQDLLWAEKSPNMLAVFANIIITIVMWTPWILTAQFQFNSSQSHQNWQWILGLVFLGGLILICATVAQLVLLKKIVKPQLWAVGIVLAIVLFPFICMVLIPIQPDQYPVPFLLSFAPWASLESAQFIDFFLTIAIQWTALFLLNVQLHKNLVKAGESQSKALLTNR
;
A
#
# COMPACT_ATOMS: atom_id res chain seq x y z
N MET A 1 -18.73 -40.92 -8.18
CA MET A 1 -18.49 -40.60 -9.61
C MET A 1 -18.29 -39.11 -9.91
N ILE A 2 -18.64 -38.17 -9.02
CA ILE A 2 -18.58 -36.70 -9.28
C ILE A 2 -17.15 -36.12 -9.08
N ILE A 3 -16.37 -36.68 -8.15
CA ILE A 3 -15.01 -36.22 -7.80
C ILE A 3 -13.98 -36.29 -8.96
N PRO A 4 -13.91 -37.37 -9.78
CA PRO A 4 -12.92 -37.42 -10.88
C PRO A 4 -13.20 -36.36 -11.96
N ASN A 5 -14.47 -36.05 -12.25
CA ASN A 5 -14.84 -35.04 -13.24
C ASN A 5 -14.49 -33.62 -12.77
N LEU A 6 -14.66 -33.31 -11.47
CA LEU A 6 -14.32 -32.00 -10.92
C LEU A 6 -12.80 -31.78 -10.88
N MET A 7 -12.02 -32.81 -10.53
CA MET A 7 -10.56 -32.72 -10.61
C MET A 7 -10.07 -32.56 -12.04
N ALA A 8 -10.65 -33.27 -13.02
CA ALA A 8 -10.29 -33.10 -14.43
C ALA A 8 -10.65 -31.69 -14.96
N PHE A 9 -11.80 -31.15 -14.56
CA PHE A 9 -12.20 -29.78 -14.92
C PHE A 9 -11.25 -28.72 -14.34
N VAL A 10 -10.94 -28.81 -13.05
CA VAL A 10 -9.99 -27.88 -12.40
C VAL A 10 -8.57 -28.05 -12.96
N ALA A 11 -8.19 -29.25 -13.39
CA ALA A 11 -6.89 -29.53 -14.01
C ALA A 11 -6.73 -28.79 -15.33
N ASN A 12 -7.78 -28.83 -16.15
CA ASN A 12 -7.83 -28.14 -17.42
C ASN A 12 -7.91 -26.62 -17.22
N TRP A 13 -8.54 -26.14 -16.15
CA TRP A 13 -8.67 -24.72 -15.86
C TRP A 13 -7.37 -24.09 -15.32
N ASN A 14 -6.74 -24.70 -14.33
CA ASN A 14 -5.49 -24.20 -13.75
C ASN A 14 -4.65 -25.36 -13.17
N PRO A 15 -3.71 -25.93 -13.94
CA PRO A 15 -2.91 -27.07 -13.47
C PRO A 15 -1.92 -26.66 -12.38
N GLN A 16 -1.51 -25.40 -12.33
CA GLN A 16 -0.68 -24.87 -11.26
C GLN A 16 -1.42 -24.93 -9.91
N LEU A 17 -2.72 -24.62 -9.88
CA LEU A 17 -3.55 -24.78 -8.69
C LEU A 17 -3.60 -26.24 -8.24
N ILE A 18 -3.79 -27.19 -9.17
CA ILE A 18 -3.78 -28.62 -8.83
C ILE A 18 -2.45 -29.09 -8.26
N ARG A 19 -1.34 -28.57 -8.81
CA ARG A 19 -0.01 -28.87 -8.29
C ARG A 19 0.10 -28.48 -6.81
N GLU A 20 -0.37 -27.29 -6.46
CA GLU A 20 -0.36 -26.81 -5.07
C GLU A 20 -1.34 -27.60 -4.19
N LEU A 21 -2.55 -27.90 -4.66
CA LEU A 21 -3.53 -28.73 -3.94
C LEU A 21 -2.96 -30.11 -3.61
N LYS A 22 -2.43 -30.83 -4.61
CA LYS A 22 -1.85 -32.18 -4.41
C LYS A 22 -0.62 -32.14 -3.51
N GLY A 23 0.19 -31.09 -3.59
CA GLY A 23 1.38 -30.93 -2.76
C GLY A 23 1.06 -30.70 -1.28
N ARG A 24 -0.04 -30.00 -0.97
CA ARG A 24 -0.35 -29.49 0.37
C ARG A 24 -1.47 -30.24 1.08
N LEU A 25 -2.49 -30.71 0.36
CA LEU A 25 -3.62 -31.46 0.93
C LEU A 25 -3.26 -32.94 1.17
N LYS A 26 -2.27 -33.17 2.02
CA LYS A 26 -1.93 -34.52 2.51
C LYS A 26 -2.83 -34.87 3.69
N PRO A 27 -3.23 -36.15 3.86
CA PRO A 27 -4.10 -36.57 4.98
C PRO A 27 -3.61 -36.07 6.34
N ARG A 28 -2.30 -36.18 6.60
CA ARG A 28 -1.67 -35.68 7.84
C ARG A 28 -1.83 -34.18 8.06
N SER A 29 -1.73 -33.39 7.00
CA SER A 29 -1.86 -31.93 7.07
C SER A 29 -3.32 -31.52 7.28
N ILE A 30 -4.24 -32.22 6.62
CA ILE A 30 -5.69 -32.01 6.76
C ILE A 30 -6.12 -32.32 8.20
N THR A 31 -5.70 -33.46 8.75
CA THR A 31 -6.03 -33.85 10.14
C THR A 31 -5.48 -32.83 11.13
N LEU A 32 -4.22 -32.41 10.99
CA LEU A 32 -3.61 -31.42 11.88
C LEU A 32 -4.36 -30.10 11.86
N VAL A 33 -4.62 -29.54 10.68
CA VAL A 33 -5.31 -28.25 10.55
C VAL A 33 -6.74 -28.33 11.09
N SER A 34 -7.43 -29.44 10.84
CA SER A 34 -8.78 -29.66 11.35
C SER A 34 -8.78 -29.74 12.87
N SER A 35 -7.84 -30.48 13.47
CA SER A 35 -7.68 -30.57 14.92
C SER A 35 -7.36 -29.22 15.54
N VAL A 36 -6.45 -28.44 14.96
CA VAL A 36 -6.10 -27.10 15.45
C VAL A 36 -7.32 -26.17 15.38
N SER A 37 -8.04 -26.15 14.25
CA SER A 37 -9.24 -25.30 14.11
C SER A 37 -10.31 -25.66 15.13
N LEU A 38 -10.63 -26.95 15.30
CA LEU A 38 -11.64 -27.41 16.27
C LEU A 38 -11.22 -27.16 17.71
N LEU A 39 -9.93 -27.37 18.04
CA LEU A 39 -9.39 -27.12 19.37
C LEU A 39 -9.43 -25.62 19.69
N SER A 40 -9.04 -24.74 18.76
CA SER A 40 -9.12 -23.29 18.95
C SER A 40 -10.56 -22.83 19.16
N GLN A 41 -11.51 -23.39 18.41
CA GLN A 41 -12.95 -23.11 18.60
C GLN A 41 -13.44 -23.56 19.99
N ALA A 42 -13.07 -24.77 20.43
CA ALA A 42 -13.43 -25.28 21.75
C ALA A 42 -12.83 -24.41 22.88
N LEU A 43 -11.55 -24.04 22.78
CA LEU A 43 -10.89 -23.15 23.74
C LEU A 43 -11.57 -21.78 23.82
N LEU A 44 -12.00 -21.23 22.69
CA LEU A 44 -12.70 -19.95 22.66
C LEU A 44 -14.03 -20.05 23.43
N ILE A 45 -14.82 -21.09 23.18
CA ILE A 45 -16.08 -21.31 23.91
C ILE A 45 -15.81 -21.48 25.41
N PHE A 46 -14.84 -22.31 25.79
CA PHE A 46 -14.49 -22.51 27.19
C PHE A 46 -14.01 -21.22 27.87
N PHE A 47 -13.23 -20.40 27.18
CA PHE A 47 -12.77 -19.11 27.69
C PHE A 47 -13.94 -18.18 28.03
N PHE A 48 -14.95 -18.10 27.18
CA PHE A 48 -16.16 -17.29 27.44
C PHE A 48 -17.10 -17.94 28.45
N SER A 49 -17.19 -19.27 28.50
CA SER A 49 -17.96 -19.97 29.53
C SER A 49 -17.38 -19.76 30.93
N ALA A 50 -16.05 -19.65 31.06
CA ALA A 50 -15.39 -19.37 32.32
C ALA A 50 -15.67 -17.96 32.87
N GLN A 51 -16.18 -17.04 32.05
CA GLN A 51 -16.54 -15.68 32.45
C GLN A 51 -18.02 -15.56 32.85
N LEU A 52 -18.79 -16.64 32.81
CA LEU A 52 -20.17 -16.62 33.25
C LEU A 52 -20.25 -16.35 34.76
N PRO A 53 -21.22 -15.53 35.20
CA PRO A 53 -21.40 -15.23 36.61
C PRO A 53 -21.74 -16.50 37.39
N THR A 54 -21.20 -16.61 38.60
CA THR A 54 -21.47 -17.71 39.53
C THR A 54 -22.07 -17.17 40.81
N GLU A 55 -22.68 -18.02 41.64
CA GLU A 55 -23.21 -17.62 42.95
C GLU A 55 -22.15 -16.95 43.85
N LYS A 56 -20.87 -17.28 43.65
CA LYS A 56 -19.73 -16.70 44.39
C LYS A 56 -19.25 -15.36 43.82
N SER A 57 -19.66 -15.03 42.59
CA SER A 57 -19.27 -13.80 41.87
C SER A 57 -20.48 -13.25 41.09
N PRO A 58 -21.48 -12.66 41.78
CA PRO A 58 -22.75 -12.21 41.17
C PRO A 58 -22.61 -10.92 40.36
N TYR A 59 -21.39 -10.46 40.11
CA TYR A 59 -21.10 -9.30 39.26
C TYR A 59 -20.43 -9.79 37.98
N GLY A 60 -20.96 -9.38 36.82
CA GLY A 60 -20.42 -9.78 35.52
C GLY A 60 -21.10 -9.06 34.37
N ARG A 61 -20.42 -9.01 33.21
CA ARG A 61 -20.89 -8.34 31.99
C ARG A 61 -22.17 -8.95 31.40
N TYR A 62 -22.46 -10.21 31.73
CA TYR A 62 -23.56 -10.99 31.15
C TYR A 62 -24.80 -11.08 32.05
N ILE A 63 -25.07 -10.08 32.88
CA ILE A 63 -26.19 -10.08 33.84
C ILE A 63 -27.21 -9.01 33.44
N ILE A 64 -28.50 -9.39 33.42
CA ILE A 64 -29.60 -8.47 33.10
C ILE A 64 -29.95 -7.58 34.30
N ASP A 65 -30.08 -8.17 35.50
CA ASP A 65 -30.31 -7.46 36.75
C ASP A 65 -29.51 -8.11 37.88
N SER A 66 -28.62 -7.34 38.51
CA SER A 66 -27.75 -7.82 39.60
C SER A 66 -28.47 -7.97 40.94
N LYS A 67 -29.75 -7.56 41.03
CA LYS A 67 -30.54 -7.52 42.26
C LYS A 67 -31.54 -8.66 42.42
N GLN A 68 -31.73 -9.51 41.40
CA GLN A 68 -32.68 -10.64 41.43
C GLN A 68 -31.96 -11.99 41.50
N PHE A 69 -32.41 -12.85 42.41
CA PHE A 69 -32.00 -14.25 42.49
C PHE A 69 -33.18 -15.13 42.02
N PRO A 70 -32.98 -16.09 41.09
CA PRO A 70 -31.72 -16.56 40.51
C PRO A 70 -31.09 -15.60 39.48
N ILE A 71 -29.77 -15.67 39.33
CA ILE A 71 -29.01 -14.84 38.37
C ILE A 71 -29.50 -15.15 36.94
N VAL A 72 -30.04 -14.15 36.26
CA VAL A 72 -30.46 -14.27 34.85
C VAL A 72 -29.33 -13.82 33.93
N ILE A 73 -28.82 -14.77 33.13
CA ILE A 73 -27.73 -14.53 32.18
C ILE A 73 -28.28 -13.92 30.88
N GLU A 74 -27.68 -12.82 30.45
CA GLU A 74 -27.90 -12.21 29.14
C GLU A 74 -27.13 -12.98 28.05
N TRP A 75 -27.73 -14.06 27.55
CA TRP A 75 -27.11 -14.90 26.53
C TRP A 75 -26.76 -14.15 25.24
N GLN A 76 -27.51 -13.11 24.88
CA GLN A 76 -27.27 -12.32 23.67
C GLN A 76 -25.91 -11.61 23.70
N THR A 77 -25.56 -10.97 24.81
CA THR A 77 -24.26 -10.31 25.00
C THR A 77 -23.12 -11.32 25.02
N TRP A 78 -23.33 -12.49 25.63
CA TRP A 78 -22.35 -13.58 25.65
C TRP A 78 -22.03 -14.11 24.24
N TRP A 79 -23.05 -14.42 23.44
CA TRP A 79 -22.85 -14.83 22.04
C TRP A 79 -22.21 -13.72 21.21
N ASN A 80 -22.58 -12.45 21.44
CA ASN A 80 -21.97 -11.34 20.73
C ASN A 80 -20.47 -11.19 21.00
N ASP A 81 -20.01 -11.38 22.23
CA ASP A 81 -18.59 -11.24 22.55
C ASP A 81 -17.75 -12.37 21.92
N ILE A 82 -18.32 -13.59 21.84
CA ILE A 82 -17.77 -14.69 21.03
C ILE A 82 -17.71 -14.30 19.54
N PHE A 83 -18.77 -13.70 19.02
CA PHE A 83 -18.81 -13.27 17.62
C PHE A 83 -17.73 -12.23 17.32
N LEU A 84 -17.63 -11.19 18.15
CA LEU A 84 -16.65 -10.11 18.00
C LEU A 84 -15.22 -10.64 18.06
N THR A 85 -14.92 -11.58 18.97
CA THR A 85 -13.58 -12.19 19.05
C THR A 85 -13.26 -13.08 17.85
N MET A 86 -14.21 -13.89 17.37
CA MET A 86 -14.02 -14.62 16.10
C MET A 86 -13.81 -13.66 14.93
N ASN A 87 -14.48 -12.51 14.96
CA ASN A 87 -14.34 -11.46 13.96
C ASN A 87 -12.98 -10.74 13.96
N TRP A 88 -12.23 -10.82 15.07
CA TRP A 88 -10.82 -10.43 15.14
C TRP A 88 -9.91 -11.53 14.61
N ILE A 89 -10.08 -12.74 15.13
CA ILE A 89 -9.11 -13.82 14.97
C ILE A 89 -9.13 -14.37 13.55
N LEU A 90 -10.31 -14.57 12.95
CA LEU A 90 -10.42 -15.19 11.62
C LEU A 90 -9.79 -14.33 10.52
N PRO A 91 -10.09 -13.01 10.40
CA PRO A 91 -9.47 -12.18 9.37
C PRO A 91 -7.97 -11.98 9.60
N MET A 92 -7.53 -11.84 10.85
CA MET A 92 -6.08 -11.78 11.15
C MET A 92 -5.36 -13.05 10.76
N ALA A 93 -5.90 -14.22 11.13
CA ALA A 93 -5.33 -15.50 10.74
C ALA A 93 -5.26 -15.62 9.22
N LEU A 94 -6.33 -15.27 8.51
CA LEU A 94 -6.40 -15.28 7.05
C LEU A 94 -5.33 -14.37 6.43
N MET A 95 -5.32 -13.10 6.79
CA MET A 95 -4.49 -12.09 6.16
C MET A 95 -3.01 -12.29 6.50
N LEU A 96 -2.66 -12.44 7.79
CA LEU A 96 -1.27 -12.60 8.21
C LEU A 96 -0.70 -13.96 7.79
N GLY A 97 -1.46 -15.03 8.01
CA GLY A 97 -1.06 -16.38 7.62
C GLY A 97 -0.89 -16.52 6.11
N GLY A 98 -1.84 -16.00 5.33
CA GLY A 98 -1.75 -16.07 3.87
C GLY A 98 -0.62 -15.21 3.30
N VAL A 99 -0.39 -13.99 3.82
CA VAL A 99 0.76 -13.15 3.43
C VAL A 99 2.07 -13.86 3.73
N TYR A 100 2.23 -14.46 4.91
CA TYR A 100 3.42 -15.22 5.28
C TYR A 100 3.68 -16.36 4.31
N MET A 101 2.65 -17.21 4.09
CA MET A 101 2.76 -18.41 3.28
C MET A 101 3.11 -18.08 1.83
N LEU A 102 2.50 -17.06 1.24
CA LEU A 102 2.75 -16.66 -0.15
C LEU A 102 4.15 -16.08 -0.35
N ILE A 103 4.61 -15.21 0.56
CA ILE A 103 5.96 -14.62 0.47
C ILE A 103 7.00 -15.73 0.63
N GLN A 104 6.86 -16.57 1.65
CA GLN A 104 7.83 -17.62 1.95
C GLN A 104 7.89 -18.66 0.83
N ASP A 105 6.74 -19.08 0.27
CA ASP A 105 6.68 -20.04 -0.83
C ASP A 105 7.41 -19.52 -2.07
N LEU A 106 7.04 -18.34 -2.53
CA LEU A 106 7.60 -17.78 -3.76
C LEU A 106 9.07 -17.40 -3.59
N ALA A 107 9.47 -16.88 -2.42
CA ALA A 107 10.87 -16.57 -2.12
C ALA A 107 11.75 -17.84 -2.08
N LEU A 108 11.22 -18.97 -1.59
CA LEU A 108 11.93 -20.24 -1.62
C LEU A 108 12.06 -20.80 -3.04
N GLU A 109 11.01 -20.69 -3.87
CA GLU A 109 11.06 -21.10 -5.27
C GLU A 109 12.04 -20.25 -6.10
N GLU A 110 12.12 -18.95 -5.82
CA GLU A 110 13.08 -18.06 -6.47
C GLU A 110 14.52 -18.40 -6.06
N LYS A 111 14.77 -18.62 -4.77
CA LYS A 111 16.09 -19.05 -4.26
C LYS A 111 16.55 -20.39 -4.82
N ARG A 112 15.61 -21.34 -5.04
CA ARG A 112 15.89 -22.66 -5.62
C ARG A 112 16.01 -22.63 -7.15
N GLY A 113 15.70 -21.51 -7.80
CA GLY A 113 15.67 -21.39 -9.26
C GLY A 113 14.48 -22.09 -9.92
N THR A 114 13.58 -22.72 -9.16
CA THR A 114 12.40 -23.41 -9.70
C THR A 114 11.43 -22.44 -10.37
N LEU A 115 11.40 -21.19 -9.91
CA LEU A 115 10.58 -20.14 -10.50
C LEU A 115 10.96 -19.85 -11.96
N ASN A 116 12.25 -19.94 -12.32
CA ASN A 116 12.70 -19.73 -13.70
C ASN A 116 12.21 -20.84 -14.64
N PHE A 117 12.16 -22.09 -14.17
CA PHE A 117 11.56 -23.18 -14.95
C PHE A 117 10.05 -22.98 -15.15
N ILE A 118 9.35 -22.49 -14.13
CA ILE A 118 7.91 -22.19 -14.22
C ILE A 118 7.66 -21.05 -15.23
N ARG A 119 8.53 -20.04 -15.29
CA ARG A 119 8.46 -18.94 -16.28
C ARG A 119 8.60 -19.41 -17.72
N LEU A 120 9.32 -20.51 -17.97
CA LEU A 120 9.49 -21.10 -19.30
C LEU A 120 8.29 -21.94 -19.74
N SER A 121 7.32 -22.18 -18.85
CA SER A 121 6.10 -22.90 -19.22
C SER A 121 5.25 -22.07 -20.20
N PRO A 122 4.49 -22.71 -21.10
CA PRO A 122 3.66 -22.00 -22.10
C PRO A 122 2.46 -21.27 -21.48
N GLN A 123 2.26 -21.34 -20.16
CA GLN A 123 1.12 -20.75 -19.48
C GLN A 123 1.34 -19.26 -19.20
N PRO A 124 0.30 -18.42 -19.30
CA PRO A 124 0.43 -17.03 -18.93
C PRO A 124 0.75 -16.91 -17.44
N GLY A 125 1.68 -16.00 -17.10
CA GLY A 125 2.10 -15.78 -15.71
C GLY A 125 0.95 -15.47 -14.75
N ARG A 126 -0.11 -14.83 -15.25
CA ARG A 126 -1.35 -14.54 -14.50
C ARG A 126 -1.99 -15.81 -13.93
N ASP A 127 -2.09 -16.87 -14.72
CA ASP A 127 -2.77 -18.10 -14.31
C ASP A 127 -1.92 -18.90 -13.33
N ILE A 128 -0.60 -18.86 -13.52
CA ILE A 128 0.37 -19.44 -12.59
C ILE A 128 0.28 -18.75 -11.23
N LEU A 129 0.35 -17.42 -11.21
CA LEU A 129 0.27 -16.62 -9.99
C LEU A 129 -1.11 -16.73 -9.31
N ALA A 130 -2.20 -16.75 -10.08
CA ALA A 130 -3.54 -16.98 -9.55
C ALA A 130 -3.67 -18.39 -8.93
N GLY A 131 -3.09 -19.40 -9.58
CA GLY A 131 -3.04 -20.76 -9.06
C GLY A 131 -2.28 -20.85 -7.73
N LYS A 132 -1.21 -20.09 -7.57
CA LYS A 132 -0.49 -19.94 -6.29
C LYS A 132 -1.29 -19.18 -5.25
N LEU A 133 -1.91 -18.06 -5.62
CA LEU A 133 -2.73 -17.25 -4.70
C LEU A 133 -3.82 -18.09 -4.04
N MET A 134 -4.48 -18.95 -4.80
CA MET A 134 -5.53 -19.85 -4.30
C MET A 134 -4.97 -21.13 -3.66
N GLY A 135 -3.90 -21.70 -4.20
CA GLY A 135 -3.41 -23.02 -3.82
C GLY A 135 -2.45 -23.03 -2.62
N VAL A 136 -1.59 -22.02 -2.48
CA VAL A 136 -0.56 -21.97 -1.41
C VAL A 136 -1.17 -21.92 0.00
N PRO A 137 -2.14 -21.03 0.28
CA PRO A 137 -2.82 -20.96 1.57
C PRO A 137 -4.02 -21.93 1.70
N ILE A 138 -4.14 -22.98 0.87
CA ILE A 138 -5.32 -23.87 0.89
C ILE A 138 -5.61 -24.50 2.25
N LEU A 139 -4.57 -24.89 2.99
CA LEU A 139 -4.72 -25.44 4.34
C LEU A 139 -5.30 -24.40 5.30
N LEU A 140 -4.88 -23.14 5.16
CA LEU A 140 -5.42 -22.05 5.95
C LEU A 140 -6.88 -21.78 5.59
N TYR A 141 -7.26 -21.86 4.31
CA TYR A 141 -8.67 -21.77 3.89
C TYR A 141 -9.51 -22.90 4.48
N LEU A 142 -9.00 -24.13 4.52
CA LEU A 142 -9.67 -25.26 5.15
C LEU A 142 -9.90 -25.03 6.65
N GLY A 143 -8.86 -24.59 7.37
CA GLY A 143 -8.95 -24.31 8.80
C GLY A 143 -10.00 -23.25 9.13
N LEU A 144 -10.06 -22.18 8.32
CA LEU A 144 -11.05 -21.12 8.46
C LEU A 144 -12.45 -21.55 8.05
N ALA A 145 -12.58 -22.34 6.97
CA ALA A 145 -13.86 -22.88 6.52
C ALA A 145 -14.53 -23.73 7.60
N LEU A 146 -13.74 -24.48 8.40
CA LEU A 146 -14.24 -25.24 9.55
C LEU A 146 -14.71 -24.35 10.71
N ALA A 147 -14.28 -23.10 10.79
CA ALA A 147 -14.70 -22.14 11.82
C ALA A 147 -15.93 -21.31 11.42
N LEU A 148 -16.26 -21.25 10.12
CA LEU A 148 -17.44 -20.53 9.63
C LEU A 148 -18.76 -21.02 10.24
N PRO A 149 -19.02 -22.34 10.39
CA PRO A 149 -20.27 -22.83 10.99
C PRO A 149 -20.49 -22.27 12.40
N LEU A 150 -19.45 -22.31 13.26
CA LEU A 150 -19.55 -21.74 14.60
C LEU A 150 -19.82 -20.23 14.52
N GLN A 151 -19.10 -19.50 13.67
CA GLN A 151 -19.31 -18.05 13.53
C GLN A 151 -20.76 -17.72 13.12
N THR A 152 -21.34 -18.49 12.19
CA THR A 152 -22.74 -18.29 11.76
C THR A 152 -23.74 -18.60 12.88
N ILE A 153 -23.53 -19.67 13.64
CA ILE A 153 -24.40 -20.03 14.78
C ILE A 153 -24.36 -18.92 15.84
N VAL A 154 -23.16 -18.48 16.20
CA VAL A 154 -22.94 -17.41 17.17
C VAL A 154 -23.59 -16.11 16.69
N ALA A 155 -23.44 -15.75 15.42
CA ALA A 155 -24.05 -14.56 14.84
C ALA A 155 -25.59 -14.58 14.91
N ILE A 156 -26.21 -15.73 14.58
CA ILE A 156 -27.67 -15.91 14.67
C ILE A 156 -28.13 -15.77 16.13
N LYS A 157 -27.40 -16.37 17.07
CA LYS A 157 -27.73 -16.28 18.51
C LYS A 157 -27.51 -14.89 19.10
N ALA A 158 -26.58 -14.11 18.54
CA ALA A 158 -26.35 -12.71 18.88
C ALA A 158 -27.33 -11.74 18.19
N GLN A 159 -28.31 -12.25 17.42
CA GLN A 159 -29.28 -11.46 16.64
C GLN A 159 -28.65 -10.54 15.59
N ILE A 160 -27.53 -10.95 15.00
CA ILE A 160 -26.85 -10.18 13.96
C ILE A 160 -27.55 -10.43 12.61
N PRO A 161 -27.92 -9.37 11.86
CA PRO A 161 -28.54 -9.53 10.55
C PRO A 161 -27.63 -10.32 9.58
N ILE A 162 -28.19 -11.37 8.97
CA ILE A 162 -27.44 -12.27 8.06
C ILE A 162 -26.86 -11.51 6.86
N GLY A 163 -27.59 -10.52 6.34
CA GLY A 163 -27.11 -9.69 5.22
C GLY A 163 -25.82 -8.93 5.54
N LEU A 164 -25.69 -8.47 6.78
CA LEU A 164 -24.51 -7.75 7.26
C LEU A 164 -23.33 -8.70 7.50
N LEU A 165 -23.58 -9.94 7.92
CA LEU A 165 -22.56 -11.01 7.97
C LEU A 165 -22.03 -11.38 6.57
N LEU A 166 -22.91 -11.54 5.58
CA LEU A 166 -22.51 -11.87 4.20
C LEU A 166 -21.68 -10.76 3.57
N LEU A 167 -22.10 -9.52 3.76
CA LEU A 167 -21.38 -8.35 3.27
C LEU A 167 -19.96 -8.31 3.85
N GLN A 168 -19.83 -8.61 5.13
CA GLN A 168 -18.56 -8.68 5.81
C GLN A 168 -17.61 -9.72 5.22
N TYR A 169 -18.09 -10.93 4.95
CA TYR A 169 -17.28 -11.96 4.31
C TYR A 169 -16.81 -11.53 2.92
N GLY A 170 -17.65 -10.83 2.15
CA GLY A 170 -17.26 -10.24 0.87
C GLY A 170 -16.11 -9.26 1.01
N VAL A 171 -16.19 -8.34 1.98
CA VAL A 171 -15.14 -7.35 2.24
C VAL A 171 -13.84 -8.02 2.69
N PHE A 172 -13.91 -8.98 3.62
CA PHE A 172 -12.72 -9.73 4.06
C PHE A 172 -12.08 -10.51 2.92
N ALA A 173 -12.87 -11.09 2.02
CA ALA A 173 -12.34 -11.77 0.84
C ALA A 173 -11.60 -10.78 -0.08
N ILE A 174 -12.17 -9.60 -0.35
CA ILE A 174 -11.54 -8.57 -1.20
C ILE A 174 -10.26 -8.04 -0.55
N VAL A 175 -10.28 -7.74 0.76
CA VAL A 175 -9.10 -7.31 1.50
C VAL A 175 -8.02 -8.40 1.44
N ALA A 176 -8.36 -9.66 1.73
CA ALA A 176 -7.42 -10.77 1.67
C ALA A 176 -6.83 -10.95 0.26
N MET A 177 -7.67 -10.92 -0.79
CA MET A 177 -7.21 -11.00 -2.18
C MET A 177 -6.25 -9.86 -2.53
N SER A 178 -6.55 -8.63 -2.12
CA SER A 178 -5.68 -7.48 -2.37
C SER A 178 -4.35 -7.58 -1.62
N LEU A 179 -4.34 -8.02 -0.36
CA LEU A 179 -3.12 -8.21 0.42
C LEU A 179 -2.29 -9.38 -0.11
N PHE A 180 -2.93 -10.49 -0.48
CA PHE A 180 -2.25 -11.63 -1.10
C PHE A 180 -1.65 -11.25 -2.44
N SER A 181 -2.34 -10.40 -3.21
CA SER A 181 -1.80 -9.89 -4.46
C SER A 181 -0.52 -9.09 -4.25
N LEU A 182 -0.52 -8.18 -3.27
CA LEU A 182 0.67 -7.43 -2.90
C LEU A 182 1.79 -8.35 -2.37
N SER A 183 1.43 -9.39 -1.61
CA SER A 183 2.40 -10.33 -1.03
C SER A 183 3.19 -11.11 -2.08
N LEU A 184 2.57 -11.46 -3.22
CA LEU A 184 3.26 -12.14 -4.33
C LEU A 184 4.29 -11.24 -5.02
N LEU A 185 4.13 -9.92 -4.94
CA LEU A 185 5.04 -8.96 -5.58
C LEU A 185 6.35 -8.85 -4.79
N LEU A 186 6.29 -8.97 -3.47
CA LEU A 186 7.44 -8.73 -2.58
C LEU A 186 8.64 -9.66 -2.90
N PRO A 187 8.48 -11.00 -3.00
CA PRO A 187 9.57 -11.89 -3.40
C PRO A 187 10.19 -11.51 -4.75
N LEU A 188 9.36 -11.21 -5.75
CA LEU A 188 9.79 -10.86 -7.11
C LEU A 188 10.61 -9.56 -7.18
N VAL A 189 10.52 -8.70 -6.16
CA VAL A 189 11.34 -7.48 -6.02
C VAL A 189 12.65 -7.76 -5.29
N GLY A 190 12.82 -8.96 -4.71
CA GLY A 190 13.98 -9.36 -3.93
C GLY A 190 13.74 -9.32 -2.42
N PHE A 191 12.50 -9.08 -1.98
CA PHE A 191 12.15 -9.08 -0.56
C PHE A 191 11.73 -10.49 -0.10
N ALA A 192 12.69 -11.21 0.49
CA ALA A 192 12.51 -12.62 0.86
C ALA A 192 12.17 -12.87 2.36
N ALA A 193 12.11 -11.83 3.19
CA ALA A 193 11.89 -11.98 4.63
C ALA A 193 10.40 -12.01 4.97
N GLY A 194 9.77 -13.19 4.88
CA GLY A 194 8.32 -13.37 5.13
C GLY A 194 7.84 -12.76 6.45
N TRP A 195 8.60 -12.94 7.54
CA TRP A 195 8.23 -12.45 8.87
C TRP A 195 8.18 -10.92 8.98
N LEU A 196 9.06 -10.19 8.28
CA LEU A 196 9.12 -8.73 8.36
C LEU A 196 7.89 -8.13 7.66
N TRP A 197 7.56 -8.65 6.48
CA TRP A 197 6.42 -8.15 5.71
C TRP A 197 5.09 -8.55 6.31
N THR A 198 5.02 -9.65 7.05
CA THR A 198 3.82 -9.98 7.84
C THR A 198 3.62 -9.03 9.01
N LEU A 199 4.70 -8.57 9.66
CA LEU A 199 4.59 -7.54 10.69
C LEU A 199 4.09 -6.22 10.09
N MET A 200 4.63 -5.80 8.94
CA MET A 200 4.14 -4.62 8.23
C MET A 200 2.66 -4.77 7.81
N ALA A 201 2.27 -5.95 7.33
CA ALA A 201 0.87 -6.24 7.03
C ALA A 201 -0.02 -6.13 8.28
N ALA A 202 0.46 -6.58 9.45
CA ALA A 202 -0.28 -6.43 10.72
C ALA A 202 -0.52 -4.96 11.09
N PHE A 203 0.44 -4.07 10.86
CA PHE A 203 0.27 -2.63 11.07
C PHE A 203 -0.82 -2.01 10.18
N ILE A 204 -1.10 -2.60 9.02
CA ILE A 204 -2.17 -2.15 8.10
C ILE A 204 -3.51 -2.81 8.44
N VAL A 205 -3.48 -4.11 8.74
CA VAL A 205 -4.68 -4.93 9.00
C VAL A 205 -5.31 -4.60 10.35
N PHE A 206 -4.51 -4.35 11.39
CA PHE A 206 -5.04 -4.13 12.74
C PHE A 206 -5.93 -2.87 12.84
N PRO A 207 -5.50 -1.67 12.39
CA PRO A 207 -6.34 -0.48 12.47
C PRO A 207 -7.57 -0.56 11.57
N SER A 208 -7.45 -1.21 10.41
CA SER A 208 -8.59 -1.40 9.50
C SER A 208 -9.65 -2.32 10.09
N LEU A 209 -9.25 -3.41 10.77
CA LEU A 209 -10.18 -4.27 11.51
C LEU A 209 -10.83 -3.53 12.69
N GLN A 210 -10.07 -2.72 13.45
CA GLN A 210 -10.65 -1.88 14.51
C GLN A 210 -11.75 -0.97 13.95
N PHE A 211 -11.45 -0.30 12.83
CA PHE A 211 -12.38 0.62 12.20
C PHE A 211 -13.65 -0.08 11.69
N LEU A 212 -13.51 -1.26 11.08
CA LEU A 212 -14.66 -2.06 10.67
C LEU A 212 -15.52 -2.47 11.86
N GLN A 213 -14.92 -2.82 12.98
CA GLN A 213 -15.65 -3.21 14.17
C GLN A 213 -16.36 -2.06 14.86
N LEU A 214 -15.78 -0.86 14.84
CA LEU A 214 -16.47 0.35 15.28
C LEU A 214 -17.79 0.50 14.50
N ILE A 215 -17.76 0.34 13.17
CA ILE A 215 -18.96 0.42 12.32
C ILE A 215 -19.96 -0.69 12.71
N PHE A 216 -19.50 -1.91 12.97
CA PHE A 216 -20.39 -3.00 13.41
C PHE A 216 -21.05 -2.75 14.76
N GLY A 217 -20.28 -2.27 15.75
CA GLY A 217 -20.82 -1.94 17.07
C GLY A 217 -21.92 -0.89 16.97
N VAL A 218 -21.74 0.08 16.09
CA VAL A 218 -22.71 1.14 15.82
C VAL A 218 -23.92 0.62 15.07
N ALA A 219 -23.72 -0.19 14.03
CA ALA A 219 -24.80 -0.81 13.27
C ALA A 219 -25.73 -1.63 14.16
N ARG A 220 -25.16 -2.31 15.15
CA ARG A 220 -25.93 -3.05 16.16
C ARG A 220 -26.70 -2.10 17.07
N LEU A 221 -26.04 -1.09 17.64
CA LEU A 221 -26.71 -0.09 18.49
C LEU A 221 -27.85 0.61 17.75
N ALA A 222 -27.70 0.84 16.45
CA ALA A 222 -28.72 1.39 15.56
C ALA A 222 -29.93 0.45 15.35
N ASN A 223 -29.71 -0.87 15.38
CA ASN A 223 -30.79 -1.85 15.27
C ASN A 223 -31.57 -1.96 16.60
N GLU A 224 -30.90 -1.77 17.73
CA GLU A 224 -31.52 -1.75 19.06
C GLU A 224 -32.21 -0.40 19.35
N ASN A 225 -31.66 0.70 18.84
CA ASN A 225 -32.22 2.06 18.91
C ASN A 225 -32.13 2.71 17.53
N PRO A 226 -33.25 2.95 16.81
CA PRO A 226 -33.23 3.59 15.49
C PRO A 226 -32.52 4.94 15.48
N ASN A 227 -32.62 5.65 16.61
CA ASN A 227 -31.97 6.94 16.82
C ASN A 227 -30.47 6.80 17.09
N ALA A 228 -29.92 5.65 17.45
CA ALA A 228 -28.48 5.50 17.66
C ALA A 228 -27.67 5.64 16.36
N TRP A 229 -28.24 5.31 15.20
CA TRP A 229 -27.62 5.66 13.91
C TRP A 229 -27.65 7.18 13.67
N GLN A 230 -28.77 7.84 14.04
CA GLN A 230 -28.88 9.29 13.97
C GLN A 230 -27.98 10.00 14.99
N ASP A 231 -27.84 9.50 16.20
CA ASP A 231 -26.95 10.02 17.25
C ASP A 231 -25.48 9.73 16.94
N PHE A 232 -25.18 8.63 16.25
CA PHE A 232 -23.88 8.40 15.64
C PHE A 232 -23.66 9.48 14.57
N ASN A 233 -24.56 9.59 13.60
CA ASN A 233 -24.48 10.58 12.53
C ASN A 233 -24.41 12.03 13.01
N ASN A 234 -25.11 12.38 14.08
CA ASN A 234 -25.16 13.73 14.64
C ASN A 234 -23.95 14.05 15.53
N ARG A 235 -23.31 13.03 16.13
CA ARG A 235 -22.06 13.22 16.91
C ARG A 235 -20.82 13.30 16.02
N TRP A 236 -20.89 12.75 14.81
CA TRP A 236 -19.86 12.92 13.80
C TRP A 236 -20.39 13.76 12.63
N ASP A 237 -20.32 15.08 12.76
CA ASP A 237 -20.40 16.10 11.68
C ASP A 237 -19.33 15.89 10.55
N LEU A 238 -18.68 14.73 10.55
CA LEU A 238 -17.53 14.26 9.81
C LEU A 238 -17.87 13.01 9.00
N TRP A 239 -19.05 12.93 8.38
CA TRP A 239 -19.23 11.91 7.35
C TRP A 239 -18.08 12.02 6.37
N ILE A 240 -17.36 10.91 6.19
CA ILE A 240 -16.26 10.83 5.24
C ILE A 240 -16.90 11.03 3.87
N LYS A 241 -16.80 12.26 3.38
CA LYS A 241 -17.29 12.67 2.08
C LYS A 241 -16.15 12.49 1.08
N TRP A 242 -16.48 11.98 -0.09
CA TRP A 242 -15.57 11.95 -1.23
C TRP A 242 -16.15 12.83 -2.33
N PHE A 243 -15.55 14.01 -2.58
CA PHE A 243 -16.09 15.05 -3.45
C PHE A 243 -17.57 15.39 -3.16
N ASN A 244 -17.88 15.64 -1.88
CA ASN A 244 -19.23 15.87 -1.34
C ASN A 244 -20.19 14.66 -1.37
N ILE A 245 -19.79 13.52 -1.93
CA ILE A 245 -20.58 12.29 -1.87
C ILE A 245 -20.40 11.70 -0.46
N PRO A 246 -21.46 11.54 0.34
CA PRO A 246 -21.34 11.03 1.70
C PRO A 246 -21.16 9.51 1.68
N VAL A 247 -19.90 9.07 1.58
CA VAL A 247 -19.54 7.65 1.42
C VAL A 247 -19.89 6.85 2.68
N SER A 248 -19.77 7.46 3.85
CA SER A 248 -20.04 6.82 5.14
C SER A 248 -21.51 6.89 5.61
N TYR A 249 -22.43 7.42 4.79
CA TYR A 249 -23.84 7.59 5.19
C TYR A 249 -24.55 6.25 5.46
N ASN A 250 -24.21 5.24 4.66
CA ASN A 250 -24.71 3.89 4.78
C ASN A 250 -23.52 2.92 4.85
N ILE A 251 -23.62 1.94 5.74
CA ILE A 251 -22.67 0.82 5.88
C ILE A 251 -22.39 0.18 4.52
N ALA A 252 -23.42 -0.08 3.72
CA ALA A 252 -23.26 -0.68 2.39
C ALA A 252 -22.49 0.23 1.41
N ALA A 253 -22.71 1.55 1.47
CA ALA A 253 -22.01 2.53 0.64
C ALA A 253 -20.52 2.61 1.02
N TRP A 254 -20.23 2.61 2.32
CA TRP A 254 -18.86 2.58 2.83
C TRP A 254 -18.11 1.35 2.37
N TYR A 255 -18.72 0.17 2.54
CA TYR A 255 -18.11 -1.08 2.11
C TYR A 255 -17.96 -1.19 0.60
N GLY A 256 -18.94 -0.70 -0.17
CA GLY A 256 -18.86 -0.65 -1.62
C GLY A 256 -17.69 0.21 -2.09
N PHE A 257 -17.53 1.40 -1.51
CA PHE A 257 -16.42 2.30 -1.81
C PHE A 257 -15.06 1.69 -1.45
N MET A 258 -14.91 1.15 -0.22
CA MET A 258 -13.68 0.47 0.20
C MET A 258 -13.33 -0.71 -0.71
N SER A 259 -14.34 -1.52 -1.06
CA SER A 259 -14.16 -2.66 -1.96
C SER A 259 -13.71 -2.22 -3.35
N LEU A 260 -14.30 -1.16 -3.90
CA LEU A 260 -13.90 -0.60 -5.19
C LEU A 260 -12.45 -0.11 -5.17
N THR A 261 -12.04 0.63 -4.14
CA THR A 261 -10.65 1.08 -3.99
C THR A 261 -9.68 -0.09 -3.93
N LEU A 262 -10.00 -1.13 -3.17
CA LEU A 262 -9.16 -2.33 -3.07
C LEU A 262 -9.09 -3.11 -4.38
N VAL A 263 -10.18 -3.17 -5.15
CA VAL A 263 -10.19 -3.78 -6.49
C VAL A 263 -9.30 -3.00 -7.46
N VAL A 264 -9.36 -1.66 -7.44
CA VAL A 264 -8.47 -0.81 -8.27
C VAL A 264 -7.01 -1.07 -7.92
N LEU A 265 -6.68 -1.11 -6.63
CA LEU A 265 -5.33 -1.44 -6.15
C LEU A 265 -4.91 -2.85 -6.60
N MET A 266 -5.80 -3.84 -6.43
CA MET A 266 -5.56 -5.22 -6.85
C MET A 266 -5.28 -5.31 -8.36
N VAL A 267 -6.08 -4.66 -9.20
CA VAL A 267 -5.84 -4.60 -10.66
C VAL A 267 -4.49 -3.97 -10.97
N GLY A 268 -4.15 -2.86 -10.31
CA GLY A 268 -2.84 -2.21 -10.45
C GLY A 268 -1.67 -3.13 -10.08
N THR A 269 -1.77 -3.85 -8.95
CA THR A 269 -0.74 -4.82 -8.55
C THR A 269 -0.61 -5.97 -9.54
N TRP A 270 -1.71 -6.45 -10.11
CA TRP A 270 -1.71 -7.54 -11.09
C TRP A 270 -1.00 -7.16 -12.39
N GLN A 271 -1.12 -5.89 -12.81
CA GLN A 271 -0.36 -5.38 -13.96
C GLN A 271 1.15 -5.41 -13.69
N VAL A 272 1.59 -5.01 -12.50
CA VAL A 272 3.01 -5.04 -12.10
C VAL A 272 3.51 -6.47 -11.95
N LEU A 273 2.72 -7.35 -11.35
CA LEU A 273 3.04 -8.76 -11.16
C LEU A 273 3.26 -9.49 -12.48
N ASN A 274 2.31 -9.39 -13.41
CA ASN A 274 2.43 -10.05 -14.71
C ASN A 274 3.68 -9.58 -15.45
N ARG A 275 3.97 -8.27 -15.40
CA ARG A 275 5.16 -7.68 -16.01
C ARG A 275 6.45 -8.23 -15.41
N ARG A 276 6.58 -8.21 -14.08
CA ARG A 276 7.80 -8.66 -13.39
C ARG A 276 7.97 -10.17 -13.39
N PHE A 277 6.88 -10.90 -13.44
CA PHE A 277 6.91 -12.35 -13.56
C PHE A 277 7.47 -12.77 -14.92
N SER A 278 7.02 -12.13 -16.01
CA SER A 278 7.53 -12.38 -17.36
C SER A 278 8.98 -11.94 -17.51
N ASP A 279 9.31 -10.71 -17.10
CA ASP A 279 10.64 -10.13 -17.29
C ASP A 279 11.25 -9.58 -15.98
N PRO A 280 12.13 -10.34 -15.31
CA PRO A 280 12.75 -9.92 -14.05
C PRO A 280 13.64 -8.68 -14.16
N ALA A 281 14.17 -8.40 -15.37
CA ALA A 281 15.09 -7.29 -15.61
C ALA A 281 14.39 -5.94 -15.95
N THR A 282 13.08 -5.95 -16.18
CA THR A 282 12.32 -4.73 -16.54
C THR A 282 11.97 -3.88 -15.31
N THR A 283 11.66 -2.60 -15.48
CA THR A 283 11.15 -1.77 -14.38
C THR A 283 9.81 -2.30 -13.84
N LEU A 284 9.53 -2.06 -12.55
CA LEU A 284 8.29 -2.49 -11.90
C LEU A 284 7.06 -1.87 -12.59
N LEU A 285 7.13 -0.56 -12.82
CA LEU A 285 6.08 0.19 -13.50
C LEU A 285 6.59 0.69 -14.85
N SER A 286 5.70 0.70 -15.84
CA SER A 286 5.90 1.53 -17.03
C SER A 286 5.65 3.01 -16.68
N LYS A 287 6.21 3.92 -17.48
CA LYS A 287 6.01 5.37 -17.28
C LYS A 287 4.53 5.75 -17.35
N LYS A 288 3.80 5.20 -18.32
CA LYS A 288 2.35 5.35 -18.47
C LYS A 288 1.58 4.92 -17.22
N GLN A 289 1.89 3.73 -16.70
CA GLN A 289 1.23 3.21 -15.50
C GLN A 289 1.55 4.05 -14.28
N SER A 290 2.77 4.59 -14.16
CA SER A 290 3.09 5.50 -13.06
C SER A 290 2.31 6.81 -13.15
N TYR A 291 2.18 7.42 -14.33
CA TYR A 291 1.41 8.66 -14.47
C TYR A 291 -0.06 8.42 -14.08
N LEU A 292 -0.64 7.31 -14.53
CA LEU A 292 -2.01 6.93 -14.17
C LEU A 292 -2.13 6.65 -12.67
N ALA A 293 -1.20 5.90 -12.08
CA ALA A 293 -1.22 5.59 -10.66
C ALA A 293 -1.13 6.85 -9.79
N VAL A 294 -0.19 7.75 -10.09
CA VAL A 294 -0.04 9.03 -9.38
C VAL A 294 -1.27 9.91 -9.57
N PHE A 295 -1.83 9.99 -10.78
CA PHE A 295 -3.07 10.71 -11.03
C PHE A 295 -4.24 10.13 -10.21
N SER A 296 -4.43 8.81 -10.24
CA SER A 296 -5.52 8.15 -9.50
C SER A 296 -5.40 8.30 -7.99
N LEU A 297 -4.18 8.25 -7.45
CA LEU A 297 -3.91 8.43 -6.03
C LEU A 297 -4.18 9.87 -5.60
N ASN A 298 -3.71 10.85 -6.37
CA ASN A 298 -4.00 12.26 -6.11
C ASN A 298 -5.50 12.54 -6.17
N LEU A 299 -6.21 12.02 -7.18
CA LEU A 299 -7.66 12.16 -7.31
C LEU A 299 -8.39 11.56 -6.10
N PHE A 300 -7.99 10.35 -5.69
CA PHE A 300 -8.58 9.65 -4.56
C PHE A 300 -8.41 10.43 -3.25
N LEU A 301 -7.18 10.90 -2.96
CA LEU A 301 -6.89 11.68 -1.76
C LEU A 301 -7.60 13.03 -1.77
N LEU A 302 -7.57 13.76 -2.89
CA LEU A 302 -8.27 15.05 -3.03
C LEU A 302 -9.76 14.93 -2.72
N GLY A 303 -10.40 13.83 -3.10
CA GLY A 303 -11.82 13.63 -2.84
C GLY A 303 -12.17 13.71 -1.35
N PHE A 304 -11.29 13.31 -0.44
CA PHE A 304 -11.54 13.44 1.00
C PHE A 304 -11.33 14.84 1.56
N VAL A 305 -10.60 15.70 0.85
CA VAL A 305 -10.18 17.02 1.36
C VAL A 305 -11.07 18.15 0.83
N THR A 306 -11.61 18.02 -0.38
CA THR A 306 -12.54 18.99 -0.98
C THR A 306 -13.85 19.30 -0.23
N PRO A 307 -14.49 18.36 0.51
CA PRO A 307 -15.87 18.57 0.96
C PRO A 307 -16.02 19.40 2.23
N ILE A 308 -14.93 19.73 2.94
CA ILE A 308 -15.03 20.23 4.32
C ILE A 308 -14.04 21.37 4.57
N ARG A 309 -14.58 22.54 4.97
CA ARG A 309 -13.85 23.81 5.18
C ARG A 309 -13.45 24.03 6.65
N SER A 310 -13.41 22.99 7.48
CA SER A 310 -12.98 23.12 8.89
C SER A 310 -11.48 22.85 9.05
N ASN A 311 -10.88 23.43 10.10
CA ASN A 311 -9.43 23.37 10.35
C ASN A 311 -8.87 21.92 10.39
N SER A 312 -9.62 20.97 10.93
CA SER A 312 -9.23 19.55 10.98
C SER A 312 -8.98 18.90 9.62
N TRP A 313 -9.72 19.29 8.58
CA TRP A 313 -9.54 18.72 7.24
C TRP A 313 -8.45 19.41 6.44
N GLN A 314 -8.10 20.64 6.83
CA GLN A 314 -6.90 21.31 6.31
C GLN A 314 -5.64 20.57 6.79
N GLU A 315 -5.59 20.16 8.06
CA GLU A 315 -4.52 19.33 8.61
C GLU A 315 -4.42 17.95 7.92
N LEU A 316 -5.56 17.33 7.62
CA LEU A 316 -5.58 16.08 6.87
C LEU A 316 -5.09 16.27 5.42
N GLY A 317 -5.49 17.37 4.77
CA GLY A 317 -5.01 17.75 3.44
C GLY A 317 -3.51 18.02 3.40
N THR A 318 -2.97 18.74 4.39
CA THR A 318 -1.52 18.97 4.50
C THR A 318 -0.78 17.67 4.79
N PHE A 319 -1.31 16.79 5.64
CA PHE A 319 -0.75 15.45 5.88
C PHE A 319 -0.70 14.61 4.60
N PHE A 320 -1.74 14.64 3.76
CA PHE A 320 -1.74 13.94 2.48
C PHE A 320 -0.71 14.52 1.51
N LEU A 321 -0.70 15.85 1.35
CA LEU A 321 0.18 16.57 0.43
C LEU A 321 1.66 16.42 0.77
N TYR A 322 2.00 16.53 2.04
CA TYR A 322 3.38 16.62 2.49
C TYR A 322 3.89 15.34 3.19
N GLY A 323 3.00 14.41 3.52
CA GLY A 323 3.35 13.10 4.11
C GLY A 323 3.17 11.95 3.12
N ILE A 324 1.92 11.65 2.74
CA ILE A 324 1.59 10.44 1.97
C ILE A 324 2.08 10.53 0.52
N ILE A 325 1.73 11.59 -0.21
CA ILE A 325 2.06 11.73 -1.64
C ILE A 325 3.58 11.71 -1.89
N PRO A 326 4.42 12.44 -1.13
CA PRO A 326 5.87 12.41 -1.31
C PRO A 326 6.46 11.03 -1.07
N LEU A 327 5.96 10.31 -0.05
CA LEU A 327 6.34 8.93 0.22
C LEU A 327 5.99 8.02 -0.97
N CYS A 328 4.79 8.16 -1.54
CA CYS A 328 4.39 7.41 -2.74
C CYS A 328 5.27 7.76 -3.96
N LEU A 329 5.64 9.03 -4.14
CA LEU A 329 6.55 9.45 -5.22
C LEU A 329 7.97 8.89 -5.02
N LEU A 330 8.48 8.82 -3.79
CA LEU A 330 9.75 8.16 -3.48
C LEU A 330 9.70 6.66 -3.82
N LEU A 331 8.60 5.97 -3.50
CA LEU A 331 8.39 4.58 -3.91
C LEU A 331 8.31 4.44 -5.44
N ALA A 332 7.69 5.40 -6.13
CA ALA A 332 7.63 5.42 -7.58
C ALA A 332 9.01 5.56 -8.23
N ILE A 333 9.97 6.28 -7.61
CA ILE A 333 11.37 6.33 -8.08
C ILE A 333 11.98 4.92 -8.10
N ALA A 334 11.82 4.16 -7.02
CA ALA A 334 12.32 2.79 -6.93
C ALA A 334 11.64 1.88 -7.97
N ALA A 335 10.35 2.10 -8.26
CA ALA A 335 9.60 1.31 -9.22
C ALA A 335 9.94 1.63 -10.70
N LEU A 336 10.27 2.89 -11.00
CA LEU A 336 10.50 3.36 -12.36
C LEU A 336 11.97 3.39 -12.78
N SER A 337 12.91 3.33 -11.84
CA SER A 337 14.33 3.48 -12.15
C SER A 337 14.90 2.23 -12.84
N PRO A 338 15.32 2.31 -14.12
CA PRO A 338 15.90 1.16 -14.80
C PRO A 338 17.27 0.81 -14.24
N GLN A 339 17.61 -0.47 -14.31
CA GLN A 339 18.95 -0.96 -13.96
C GLN A 339 19.98 -0.60 -15.03
N ARG A 340 21.26 -0.84 -14.73
CA ARG A 340 22.40 -0.51 -15.60
C ARG A 340 22.29 -1.06 -17.04
N GLN A 341 21.88 -2.32 -17.20
CA GLN A 341 21.82 -2.98 -18.52
C GLN A 341 20.80 -2.30 -19.46
N PRO A 342 19.51 -2.14 -19.10
CA PRO A 342 18.56 -1.39 -19.93
C PRO A 342 19.01 0.01 -20.32
N LEU A 343 19.67 0.73 -19.39
CA LEU A 343 20.20 2.07 -19.66
C LEU A 343 21.36 2.07 -20.64
N GLN A 344 22.23 1.05 -20.57
CA GLN A 344 23.33 0.89 -21.53
C GLN A 344 22.80 0.62 -22.93
N ASP A 345 21.79 -0.26 -23.05
CA ASP A 345 21.15 -0.55 -24.33
C ASP A 345 20.47 0.69 -24.91
N TRP A 346 19.76 1.45 -24.08
CA TRP A 346 19.17 2.72 -24.49
C TRP A 346 20.21 3.75 -24.93
N ALA A 347 21.32 3.87 -24.19
CA ALA A 347 22.40 4.79 -24.51
C ALA A 347 23.09 4.42 -25.84
N ARG A 348 23.25 3.13 -26.14
CA ARG A 348 23.78 2.63 -27.42
C ARG A 348 22.83 2.91 -28.58
N TYR A 349 21.56 2.51 -28.45
CA TYR A 349 20.54 2.75 -29.46
C TYR A 349 20.43 4.23 -29.82
N ARG A 350 20.46 5.11 -28.82
CA ARG A 350 20.45 6.55 -29.02
C ARG A 350 21.65 7.03 -29.84
N ARG A 351 22.85 6.50 -29.57
CA ARG A 351 24.06 6.92 -30.29
C ARG A 351 24.00 6.53 -31.77
N GLU A 352 23.43 5.37 -32.06
CA GLU A 352 23.18 4.91 -33.44
C GLU A 352 22.08 5.75 -34.11
N SER A 353 20.97 6.04 -33.43
CA SER A 353 19.89 6.85 -33.98
C SER A 353 20.28 8.31 -34.23
N THR A 354 21.14 8.89 -33.37
CA THR A 354 21.66 10.26 -33.55
C THR A 354 22.56 10.37 -34.78
N ARG A 355 23.21 9.28 -35.22
CA ARG A 355 23.96 9.26 -36.50
C ARG A 355 23.05 9.33 -37.73
N HIS A 356 21.77 8.95 -37.60
CA HIS A 356 20.79 8.93 -38.69
C HIS A 356 19.84 10.16 -38.69
N HIS A 357 20.29 11.31 -38.17
CA HIS A 357 19.62 12.62 -38.27
C HIS A 357 18.21 12.77 -37.65
N LEU A 358 17.83 11.92 -36.71
CA LEU A 358 16.54 12.04 -36.01
C LEU A 358 16.61 13.00 -34.80
N LYS A 359 15.87 14.11 -34.93
CA LYS A 359 15.87 15.35 -34.10
C LYS A 359 15.36 15.19 -32.65
N ASN A 360 15.73 16.17 -31.81
CA ASN A 360 15.38 16.38 -30.38
C ASN A 360 13.91 16.09 -29.96
N ARG A 361 12.93 16.19 -30.87
CA ARG A 361 11.52 15.88 -30.57
C ARG A 361 11.30 14.40 -30.23
N GLN A 362 12.04 13.50 -30.89
CA GLN A 362 12.00 12.07 -30.58
C GLN A 362 12.67 11.77 -29.25
N LEU A 363 13.72 12.50 -28.88
CA LEU A 363 14.38 12.36 -27.58
C LEU A 363 13.42 12.69 -26.43
N PHE A 364 12.66 13.77 -26.54
CA PHE A 364 11.69 14.14 -25.50
C PHE A 364 10.55 13.10 -25.38
N GLN A 365 10.05 12.61 -26.51
CA GLN A 365 9.06 11.52 -26.55
C GLN A 365 9.62 10.22 -25.96
N ASP A 366 10.86 9.87 -26.27
CA ASP A 366 11.53 8.70 -25.73
C ASP A 366 11.81 8.83 -24.22
N LEU A 367 12.15 10.02 -23.72
CA LEU A 367 12.32 10.23 -22.29
C LEU A 367 10.98 10.18 -21.53
N LEU A 368 9.89 10.66 -22.12
CA LEU A 368 8.56 10.61 -21.51
C LEU A 368 7.94 9.21 -21.53
N TRP A 369 8.13 8.46 -22.61
CA TRP A 369 7.36 7.25 -22.86
C TRP A 369 8.19 5.97 -22.92
N ALA A 370 9.47 6.02 -23.32
CA ALA A 370 10.28 4.82 -23.45
C ALA A 370 10.70 4.28 -22.07
N GLU A 371 10.61 2.97 -21.91
CA GLU A 371 10.77 2.31 -20.61
C GLU A 371 12.24 2.15 -20.19
N LYS A 372 13.13 2.00 -21.18
CA LYS A 372 14.57 1.85 -20.95
C LYS A 372 15.30 3.18 -20.76
N SER A 373 14.59 4.30 -20.93
CA SER A 373 15.18 5.63 -20.83
C SER A 373 15.25 6.11 -19.37
N PRO A 374 16.15 7.06 -19.05
CA PRO A 374 16.32 7.57 -17.69
C PRO A 374 15.01 8.00 -17.02
N ASN A 375 14.93 7.78 -15.70
CA ASN A 375 13.69 7.99 -14.94
C ASN A 375 13.36 9.47 -14.65
N MET A 376 14.35 10.38 -14.71
CA MET A 376 14.18 11.77 -14.30
C MET A 376 12.91 12.42 -14.86
N LEU A 377 12.70 12.33 -16.17
CA LEU A 377 11.62 13.06 -16.83
C LEU A 377 10.24 12.47 -16.49
N ALA A 378 10.18 11.17 -16.18
CA ALA A 378 8.96 10.55 -15.69
C ALA A 378 8.62 10.97 -14.25
N VAL A 379 9.61 11.04 -13.37
CA VAL A 379 9.41 11.57 -12.01
C VAL A 379 8.97 13.04 -12.05
N PHE A 380 9.58 13.84 -12.94
CA PHE A 380 9.18 15.23 -13.16
C PHE A 380 7.71 15.34 -13.60
N ALA A 381 7.27 14.51 -14.55
CA ALA A 381 5.88 14.49 -14.98
C ALA A 381 4.92 14.10 -13.84
N ASN A 382 5.27 13.12 -13.00
CA ASN A 382 4.48 12.77 -11.81
C ASN A 382 4.36 13.94 -10.81
N ILE A 383 5.45 14.70 -10.60
CA ILE A 383 5.44 15.88 -9.73
C ILE A 383 4.52 16.97 -10.30
N ILE A 384 4.60 17.23 -11.62
CA ILE A 384 3.70 18.19 -12.28
C ILE A 384 2.24 17.77 -12.10
N ILE A 385 1.91 16.50 -12.28
CA ILE A 385 0.55 15.98 -12.06
C ILE A 385 0.08 16.32 -10.64
N THR A 386 0.90 16.05 -9.62
CA THR A 386 0.57 16.39 -8.23
C THR A 386 0.36 17.90 -8.05
N ILE A 387 1.29 18.75 -8.52
CA ILE A 387 1.18 20.20 -8.38
C ILE A 387 -0.11 20.71 -9.04
N VAL A 388 -0.36 20.33 -10.30
CA VAL A 388 -1.52 20.79 -11.07
C VAL A 388 -2.85 20.34 -10.43
N MET A 389 -2.92 19.14 -9.86
CA MET A 389 -4.15 18.64 -9.25
C MET A 389 -4.48 19.31 -7.92
N TRP A 390 -3.46 19.65 -7.12
CA TRP A 390 -3.65 20.21 -5.80
C TRP A 390 -3.68 21.75 -5.78
N THR A 391 -3.21 22.43 -6.83
CA THR A 391 -3.27 23.90 -6.90
C THR A 391 -4.69 24.47 -6.74
N PRO A 392 -5.77 23.93 -7.32
CA PRO A 392 -7.10 24.50 -7.13
C PRO A 392 -7.54 24.40 -5.67
N TRP A 393 -7.26 23.26 -5.02
CA TRP A 393 -7.57 23.07 -3.61
C TRP A 393 -6.82 24.07 -2.73
N ILE A 394 -5.49 24.22 -2.91
CA ILE A 394 -4.65 25.16 -2.16
C ILE A 394 -5.13 26.61 -2.34
N LEU A 395 -5.55 26.99 -3.55
CA LEU A 395 -6.06 28.34 -3.80
C LEU A 395 -7.39 28.61 -3.10
N THR A 396 -8.26 27.60 -3.00
CA THR A 396 -9.57 27.70 -2.33
C THR A 396 -9.50 27.47 -0.81
N ALA A 397 -8.48 26.77 -0.33
CA ALA A 397 -8.27 26.52 1.08
C ALA A 397 -7.91 27.85 1.77
N GLN A 398 -8.78 28.28 2.67
CA GLN A 398 -8.47 29.37 3.58
C GLN A 398 -7.68 28.80 4.76
N PHE A 399 -6.36 28.65 4.59
CA PHE A 399 -5.49 28.26 5.69
C PHE A 399 -5.62 29.30 6.81
N GLN A 400 -6.35 28.96 7.87
CA GLN A 400 -6.57 29.82 9.04
C GLN A 400 -5.79 29.24 10.21
N PHE A 401 -4.55 29.70 10.39
CA PHE A 401 -3.79 29.48 11.62
C PHE A 401 -3.83 30.74 12.49
N ASN A 402 -3.64 30.56 13.81
CA ASN A 402 -3.92 31.50 14.91
C ASN A 402 -3.20 32.88 14.88
N SER A 403 -2.64 33.34 13.76
CA SER A 403 -1.95 34.63 13.68
C SER A 403 -2.64 35.61 12.74
N SER A 404 -2.64 36.88 13.15
CA SER A 404 -3.33 38.02 12.56
C SER A 404 -2.77 38.51 11.21
N GLN A 405 -2.00 37.69 10.49
CA GLN A 405 -1.43 38.05 9.19
C GLN A 405 -2.16 37.33 8.06
N SER A 406 -2.53 38.09 7.04
CA SER A 406 -3.16 37.59 5.81
C SER A 406 -2.21 36.63 5.09
N HIS A 407 -2.42 35.33 5.27
CA HIS A 407 -1.64 34.30 4.61
C HIS A 407 -1.80 34.36 3.10
N GLN A 408 -0.67 34.26 2.37
CA GLN A 408 -0.67 34.27 0.92
C GLN A 408 -0.54 32.83 0.39
N ASN A 409 -1.61 32.31 -0.24
CA ASN A 409 -1.71 30.92 -0.73
C ASN A 409 -0.58 30.49 -1.69
N TRP A 410 0.22 31.41 -2.25
CA TRP A 410 1.36 31.07 -3.11
C TRP A 410 2.54 30.44 -2.34
N GLN A 411 2.71 30.72 -1.04
CA GLN A 411 3.78 30.14 -0.24
C GLN A 411 3.65 28.60 -0.16
N TRP A 412 2.43 28.10 -0.02
CA TRP A 412 2.10 26.67 -0.04
C TRP A 412 2.40 26.00 -1.38
N ILE A 413 2.16 26.71 -2.49
CA ILE A 413 2.51 26.21 -3.83
C ILE A 413 4.04 26.09 -3.97
N LEU A 414 4.79 27.07 -3.47
CA LEU A 414 6.25 26.97 -3.45
C LEU A 414 6.77 25.84 -2.57
N GLY A 415 6.13 25.58 -1.43
CA GLY A 415 6.44 24.41 -0.59
C GLY A 415 6.38 23.10 -1.39
N LEU A 416 5.36 22.92 -2.23
CA LEU A 416 5.27 21.76 -3.14
C LEU A 416 6.37 21.75 -4.21
N VAL A 417 6.75 22.92 -4.73
CA VAL A 417 7.84 23.03 -5.71
C VAL A 417 9.18 22.61 -5.07
N PHE A 418 9.47 23.02 -3.83
CA PHE A 418 10.68 22.61 -3.12
C PHE A 418 10.71 21.11 -2.83
N LEU A 419 9.59 20.56 -2.38
CA LEU A 419 9.43 19.14 -2.16
C LEU A 419 9.64 18.34 -3.46
N GLY A 420 9.04 18.81 -4.55
CA GLY A 420 9.25 18.26 -5.89
C GLY A 420 10.72 18.32 -6.32
N GLY A 421 11.40 19.44 -6.06
CA GLY A 421 12.83 19.60 -6.29
C GLY A 421 13.67 18.54 -5.56
N LEU A 422 13.41 18.31 -4.27
CA LEU A 422 14.08 17.27 -3.48
C LEU A 422 13.80 15.86 -3.99
N ILE A 423 12.56 15.56 -4.39
CA ILE A 423 12.21 14.27 -4.98
C ILE A 423 12.97 14.05 -6.29
N LEU A 424 13.14 15.09 -7.12
CA LEU A 424 13.97 15.01 -8.33
C LEU A 424 15.44 14.77 -8.00
N ILE A 425 15.99 15.44 -6.98
CA ILE A 425 17.36 15.19 -6.51
C ILE A 425 17.50 13.72 -6.11
N CYS A 426 16.59 13.22 -5.28
CA CYS A 426 16.55 11.81 -4.89
C CYS A 426 16.49 10.86 -6.10
N ALA A 427 15.68 11.20 -7.11
CA ALA A 427 15.56 10.41 -8.34
C ALA A 427 16.88 10.37 -9.13
N THR A 428 17.59 11.51 -9.23
CA THR A 428 18.90 11.54 -9.90
C THR A 428 19.96 10.75 -9.18
N VAL A 429 20.01 10.88 -7.85
CA VAL A 429 20.97 10.15 -7.01
C VAL A 429 20.71 8.66 -7.12
N ALA A 430 19.45 8.22 -7.00
CA ALA A 430 19.07 6.82 -7.18
C ALA A 430 19.51 6.30 -8.56
N GLN A 431 19.22 7.05 -9.63
CA GLN A 431 19.60 6.68 -10.99
C GLN A 431 21.12 6.57 -11.19
N LEU A 432 21.90 7.49 -10.60
CA LEU A 432 23.36 7.47 -10.63
C LEU A 432 23.93 6.25 -9.91
N VAL A 433 23.37 5.89 -8.75
CA VAL A 433 23.78 4.71 -7.98
C VAL A 433 23.48 3.42 -8.75
N LEU A 434 22.31 3.32 -9.38
CA LEU A 434 21.92 2.16 -10.19
C LEU A 434 22.77 1.98 -11.45
N LEU A 435 23.39 3.04 -11.96
CA LEU A 435 24.34 2.99 -13.07
C LEU A 435 25.73 2.46 -12.66
N LYS A 436 26.10 2.60 -11.39
CA LYS A 436 27.41 2.15 -10.90
C LYS A 436 27.47 0.61 -10.84
N LYS A 437 28.67 0.06 -11.07
CA LYS A 437 28.94 -1.38 -10.96
C LYS A 437 29.17 -1.73 -9.49
N ILE A 438 28.09 -1.89 -8.73
CA ILE A 438 28.11 -2.24 -7.30
C ILE A 438 27.31 -3.53 -7.09
N VAL A 439 27.68 -4.32 -6.08
CA VAL A 439 26.90 -5.48 -5.65
C VAL A 439 25.59 -5.01 -5.01
N LYS A 440 24.45 -5.50 -5.51
CA LYS A 440 23.09 -5.11 -5.06
C LYS A 440 22.87 -3.58 -5.06
N PRO A 441 22.93 -2.92 -6.22
CA PRO A 441 22.88 -1.45 -6.30
C PRO A 441 21.55 -0.86 -5.82
N GLN A 442 20.47 -1.65 -5.84
CA GLN A 442 19.16 -1.27 -5.32
C GLN A 442 19.18 -0.95 -3.82
N LEU A 443 19.90 -1.75 -3.01
CA LEU A 443 20.00 -1.52 -1.56
C LEU A 443 20.76 -0.23 -1.25
N TRP A 444 21.84 0.04 -2.01
CA TRP A 444 22.58 1.29 -1.88
C TRP A 444 21.76 2.50 -2.30
N ALA A 445 20.98 2.40 -3.38
CA ALA A 445 20.10 3.47 -3.81
C ALA A 445 19.05 3.79 -2.74
N VAL A 446 18.40 2.76 -2.18
CA VAL A 446 17.43 2.92 -1.08
C VAL A 446 18.09 3.53 0.15
N GLY A 447 19.25 3.02 0.58
CA GLY A 447 19.96 3.53 1.75
C GLY A 447 20.39 5.00 1.62
N ILE A 448 20.90 5.40 0.45
CA ILE A 448 21.32 6.79 0.19
C ILE A 448 20.11 7.72 0.13
N VAL A 449 19.03 7.33 -0.56
CA VAL A 449 17.80 8.14 -0.60
C VAL A 449 17.19 8.27 0.79
N LEU A 450 17.15 7.18 1.56
CA LEU A 450 16.66 7.21 2.94
C LEU A 450 17.52 8.11 3.82
N ALA A 451 18.84 8.09 3.66
CA ALA A 451 19.74 9.01 4.35
C ALA A 451 19.45 10.47 3.98
N ILE A 452 19.23 10.80 2.71
CA ILE A 452 18.88 12.15 2.26
C ILE A 452 17.55 12.60 2.89
N VAL A 453 16.57 11.70 3.01
CA VAL A 453 15.26 12.01 3.59
C VAL A 453 15.35 12.21 5.10
N LEU A 454 16.02 11.30 5.83
CA LEU A 454 16.03 11.27 7.29
C LEU A 454 17.09 12.17 7.93
N PHE A 455 18.22 12.39 7.28
CA PHE A 455 19.33 13.14 7.84
C PHE A 455 18.95 14.57 8.26
N PRO A 456 18.21 15.37 7.45
CA PRO A 456 17.76 16.69 7.88
C PRO A 456 16.95 16.64 9.18
N PHE A 457 16.03 15.67 9.32
CA PHE A 457 15.23 15.52 10.53
C PHE A 457 16.07 15.14 11.75
N ILE A 458 17.04 14.23 11.59
CA ILE A 458 17.94 13.85 12.69
C ILE A 458 18.74 15.08 13.14
N CYS A 459 19.28 15.87 12.21
CA CYS A 459 19.99 17.10 12.53
C CYS A 459 19.10 18.12 13.25
N MET A 460 17.84 18.29 12.83
CA MET A 460 16.88 19.21 13.47
C MET A 460 16.44 18.76 14.87
N VAL A 461 16.42 17.46 15.13
CA VAL A 461 16.11 16.92 16.46
C VAL A 461 17.31 17.07 17.39
N LEU A 462 18.53 16.86 16.88
CA LEU A 462 19.77 16.96 17.67
C LEU A 462 20.21 18.40 17.93
N ILE A 463 20.06 19.27 16.94
CA ILE A 463 20.30 20.71 17.02
C ILE A 463 18.91 21.35 17.04
N PRO A 464 18.42 21.89 18.16
CA PRO A 464 17.05 22.41 18.28
C PRO A 464 16.86 23.71 17.47
N ILE A 465 16.90 23.57 16.14
CA ILE A 465 16.71 24.64 15.16
C ILE A 465 15.21 24.90 15.09
N GLN A 466 14.79 26.09 15.51
CA GLN A 466 13.39 26.50 15.42
C GLN A 466 13.07 27.03 14.02
N PRO A 467 11.91 26.67 13.45
CA PRO A 467 11.51 27.09 12.10
C PRO A 467 11.32 28.61 11.98
N ASP A 468 11.02 29.29 13.08
CA ASP A 468 10.83 30.75 13.11
C ASP A 468 12.14 31.53 12.98
N GLN A 469 13.26 30.95 13.42
CA GLN A 469 14.56 31.61 13.43
C GLN A 469 15.40 31.27 12.20
N TYR A 470 15.32 30.02 11.74
CA TYR A 470 16.09 29.52 10.61
C TYR A 470 15.18 28.73 9.65
N PRO A 471 14.52 29.39 8.69
CA PRO A 471 13.56 28.74 7.80
C PRO A 471 14.21 27.87 6.70
N VAL A 472 15.40 28.24 6.21
CA VAL A 472 16.07 27.58 5.08
C VAL A 472 16.27 26.06 5.25
N PRO A 473 16.74 25.53 6.40
CA PRO A 473 16.88 24.09 6.62
C PRO A 473 15.57 23.31 6.46
N PHE A 474 14.44 23.89 6.87
CA PHE A 474 13.12 23.26 6.73
C PHE A 474 12.65 23.26 5.28
N LEU A 475 12.84 24.37 4.55
CA LEU A 475 12.53 24.46 3.12
C LEU A 475 13.36 23.49 2.26
N LEU A 476 14.59 23.17 2.67
CA LEU A 476 15.47 22.18 2.03
C LEU A 476 15.21 20.73 2.47
N SER A 477 14.31 20.51 3.41
CA SER A 477 13.98 19.18 3.92
C SER A 477 12.66 18.66 3.35
N PHE A 478 12.28 17.43 3.73
CA PHE A 478 10.94 16.91 3.46
C PHE A 478 9.86 17.56 4.32
N ALA A 479 10.18 18.59 5.13
CA ALA A 479 9.24 19.37 5.93
C ALA A 479 9.19 20.87 5.58
N PRO A 480 8.97 21.26 4.32
CA PRO A 480 8.94 22.67 3.94
C PRO A 480 7.77 23.41 4.60
N TRP A 481 6.64 22.73 4.86
CA TRP A 481 5.44 23.33 5.47
C TRP A 481 5.69 23.98 6.83
N ALA A 482 6.68 23.49 7.58
CA ALA A 482 6.96 23.96 8.94
C ALA A 482 7.51 25.40 8.99
N SER A 483 8.09 25.89 7.90
CA SER A 483 8.73 27.21 7.84
C SER A 483 8.15 28.12 6.76
N LEU A 484 7.05 27.74 6.11
CA LEU A 484 6.46 28.56 5.04
C LEU A 484 5.96 29.91 5.56
N GLU A 485 5.50 29.94 6.81
CA GLU A 485 4.92 31.13 7.45
C GLU A 485 5.99 32.10 7.96
N SER A 486 7.13 31.59 8.42
CA SER A 486 8.24 32.38 8.95
C SER A 486 9.24 32.82 7.87
N ALA A 487 9.26 32.17 6.71
CA ALA A 487 10.25 32.40 5.66
C ALA A 487 10.08 33.77 4.96
N GLN A 488 11.21 34.46 4.77
CA GLN A 488 11.28 35.68 3.97
C GLN A 488 11.53 35.36 2.49
N PHE A 489 11.33 36.36 1.62
CA PHE A 489 11.56 36.22 0.18
C PHE A 489 12.98 35.73 -0.17
N ILE A 490 13.99 36.16 0.60
CA ILE A 490 15.39 35.76 0.39
C ILE A 490 15.61 34.28 0.67
N ASP A 491 14.90 33.71 1.65
CA ASP A 491 15.01 32.29 2.02
C ASP A 491 14.45 31.40 0.91
N PHE A 492 13.34 31.81 0.29
CA PHE A 492 12.78 31.15 -0.87
C PHE A 492 13.75 31.17 -2.04
N PHE A 493 14.32 32.34 -2.37
CA PHE A 493 15.27 32.47 -3.48
C PHE A 493 16.53 31.62 -3.26
N LEU A 494 17.09 31.65 -2.05
CA LEU A 494 18.27 30.87 -1.69
C LEU A 494 17.99 29.35 -1.78
N THR A 495 16.81 28.91 -1.33
CA THR A 495 16.39 27.50 -1.44
C THR A 495 16.31 27.07 -2.92
N ILE A 496 15.71 27.89 -3.80
CA ILE A 496 15.66 27.64 -5.24
C ILE A 496 17.08 27.50 -5.80
N ALA A 497 17.95 28.47 -5.51
CA ALA A 497 19.31 28.48 -6.01
C ALA A 497 20.09 27.22 -5.61
N ILE A 498 19.98 26.78 -4.35
CA ILE A 498 20.63 25.56 -3.85
C ILE A 498 20.08 24.30 -4.56
N GLN A 499 18.75 24.13 -4.62
CA GLN A 499 18.17 22.95 -5.24
C GLN A 499 18.47 22.87 -6.74
N TRP A 500 18.39 23.99 -7.46
CA TRP A 500 18.64 24.03 -8.90
C TRP A 500 20.11 23.80 -9.24
N THR A 501 21.04 24.38 -8.46
CA THR A 501 22.48 24.12 -8.64
C THR A 501 22.81 22.65 -8.39
N ALA A 502 22.26 22.05 -7.33
CA ALA A 502 22.43 20.63 -7.04
C ALA A 502 21.87 19.75 -8.18
N LEU A 503 20.65 20.03 -8.65
CA LEU A 503 20.04 19.32 -9.78
C LEU A 503 20.85 19.46 -11.07
N PHE A 504 21.38 20.65 -11.36
CA PHE A 504 22.21 20.89 -12.53
C PHE A 504 23.50 20.05 -12.49
N LEU A 505 24.23 20.09 -11.37
CA LEU A 505 25.46 19.33 -11.20
C LEU A 505 25.23 17.81 -11.31
N LEU A 506 24.18 17.30 -10.66
CA LEU A 506 23.82 15.88 -10.70
C LEU A 506 23.42 15.45 -12.12
N ASN A 507 22.70 16.29 -12.85
CA ASN A 507 22.33 16.03 -14.24
C ASN A 507 23.52 15.99 -15.19
N VAL A 508 24.46 16.93 -15.04
CA VAL A 508 25.70 16.93 -15.81
C VAL A 508 26.48 15.63 -15.56
N GLN A 509 26.57 15.20 -14.30
CA GLN A 509 27.22 13.94 -13.94
C GLN A 509 26.51 12.72 -14.54
N LEU A 510 25.19 12.67 -14.48
CA LEU A 510 24.37 11.60 -15.05
C LEU A 510 24.52 11.53 -16.56
N HIS A 511 24.51 12.68 -17.24
CA HIS A 511 24.72 12.76 -18.67
C HIS A 511 26.10 12.22 -19.08
N LYS A 512 27.17 12.68 -18.40
CA LYS A 512 28.54 12.18 -18.63
C LYS A 512 28.64 10.67 -18.48
N ASN A 513 28.00 10.10 -17.45
CA ASN A 513 28.01 8.65 -17.21
C ASN A 513 27.24 7.87 -18.28
N LEU A 514 26.10 8.39 -18.76
CA LEU A 514 25.34 7.76 -19.83
C LEU A 514 26.10 7.73 -21.16
N VAL A 515 26.80 8.83 -21.50
CA VAL A 515 27.62 8.89 -22.73
C VAL A 515 28.73 7.84 -22.68
N LYS A 516 29.44 7.74 -21.56
CA LYS A 516 30.46 6.70 -21.34
C LYS A 516 29.88 5.28 -21.39
N ALA A 517 28.69 5.08 -20.84
CA ALA A 517 28.02 3.78 -20.83
C ALA A 517 27.60 3.32 -22.24
N GLY A 518 27.35 4.25 -23.15
CA GLY A 518 27.03 4.01 -24.57
C GLY A 518 28.26 3.84 -25.49
N GLU A 519 29.48 3.88 -24.96
CA GLU A 519 30.68 3.49 -25.72
C GLU A 519 30.76 1.97 -25.85
N SER A 520 30.89 1.47 -27.08
CA SER A 520 30.97 0.03 -27.30
C SER A 520 32.24 -0.54 -26.68
N GLN A 521 32.14 -1.75 -26.11
CA GLN A 521 33.33 -2.50 -25.70
C GLN A 521 34.27 -2.76 -26.90
N SER A 522 33.75 -2.82 -28.12
CA SER A 522 34.56 -2.94 -29.34
C SER A 522 35.45 -1.71 -29.58
N LYS A 523 35.00 -0.49 -29.26
CA LYS A 523 35.84 0.71 -29.42
C LYS A 523 36.98 0.73 -28.40
N ALA A 524 36.71 0.31 -27.16
CA ALA A 524 37.74 0.16 -26.13
C ALA A 524 38.74 -0.97 -26.43
N LEU A 525 38.30 -2.05 -27.09
CA LEU A 525 39.17 -3.14 -27.56
C LEU A 525 40.00 -2.74 -28.79
N LEU A 526 39.46 -1.90 -29.68
CA LEU A 526 40.15 -1.42 -30.88
C LEU A 526 41.13 -0.26 -30.61
N THR A 527 40.94 0.51 -29.54
CA THR A 527 41.89 1.55 -29.11
C THR A 527 43.02 1.03 -28.23
N ASN A 528 42.94 -0.22 -27.77
CA ASN A 528 43.98 -0.91 -26.99
C ASN A 528 44.84 -1.85 -27.86
N ARG A 529 44.79 -1.71 -29.19
CA ARG A 529 45.81 -2.17 -30.14
C ARG A 529 46.48 -0.95 -30.72
#